data_AF-A0A7X8EIG8-F1
#
_entry.id   AF-A0A7X8EIG8-F1
#
_cell.length_a   1.000
_cell.length_b   1.000
_cell.length_c   1.000
_cell.angle_alpha   90.00
_cell.angle_beta   90.00
_cell.angle_gamma   90.00
#
_symmetry.space_group_name_H-M   'P 1'
#
loop_
_entity.id
_entity.type
_entity.pdbx_description
1 polymer ?
#
loop_
_entity_poly.entity_id
_entity_poly.type
_entity_poly.pdbx_seq_one_letter_code
_entity_poly.pdbx_strand_id
1 'polypeptide(L)'
;MKKCYLITLVNYLTIVALSFLFFAACQENKEDIVVETPKPFKGTVVGEEYCQIDDIGYLIELEYPLNIGKDIYYYGVHHQNVVIVYDIALSEGCIIEGLFHFLPKDGIRLCTHEFTQYNVPTIVIDSIISLKNH
;
A
#
# COMPACT_ATOMS: atom_id res chain seq x y z
N MET A 1 39.99 -61.86 12.93
CA MET A 1 39.98 -60.60 13.70
C MET A 1 38.97 -59.66 13.06
N LYS A 2 37.82 -59.46 13.71
CA LYS A 2 36.69 -58.64 13.26
C LYS A 2 36.53 -57.53 14.30
N LYS A 3 36.32 -56.29 13.85
CA LYS A 3 35.66 -55.12 14.52
C LYS A 3 36.38 -53.84 14.10
N CYS A 4 35.91 -53.19 13.04
CA CYS A 4 36.20 -51.78 12.74
C CYS A 4 35.25 -51.21 11.65
N TYR A 5 33.95 -51.49 11.71
CA TYR A 5 32.99 -50.88 10.75
C TYR A 5 31.59 -50.63 11.35
N LEU A 6 31.49 -50.33 12.65
CA LEU A 6 30.18 -50.09 13.30
C LEU A 6 30.02 -48.72 13.96
N ILE A 7 31.01 -47.83 13.86
CA ILE A 7 30.90 -46.48 14.45
C ILE A 7 30.73 -45.40 13.38
N THR A 8 31.18 -45.64 12.15
CA THR A 8 31.06 -44.66 11.05
C THR A 8 29.66 -44.59 10.45
N LEU A 9 28.85 -45.65 10.59
CA LEU A 9 27.50 -45.71 9.99
C LEU A 9 26.46 -44.94 10.81
N VAL A 10 26.63 -44.80 12.12
CA VAL A 10 25.66 -44.15 13.01
C VAL A 10 25.73 -42.62 12.92
N ASN A 11 26.90 -42.05 12.59
CA ASN A 11 27.07 -40.60 12.45
C ASN A 11 26.59 -40.03 11.10
N TYR A 12 26.46 -40.86 10.06
CA TYR A 12 25.96 -40.38 8.76
C TYR A 12 24.43 -40.30 8.70
N LEU A 13 23.72 -41.17 9.44
CA LEU A 13 22.26 -41.20 9.43
C LEU A 13 21.62 -40.01 10.17
N THR A 14 22.29 -39.43 11.17
CA THR A 14 21.78 -38.28 11.92
C THR A 14 21.96 -36.95 11.17
N ILE A 15 23.03 -36.79 10.39
CA ILE A 15 23.31 -35.55 9.65
C ILE A 15 22.34 -35.38 8.48
N VAL A 16 21.98 -36.47 7.80
CA VAL A 16 21.01 -36.44 6.70
C VAL A 16 19.61 -36.11 7.23
N ALA A 17 19.20 -36.71 8.36
CA ALA A 17 17.88 -36.44 8.97
C ALA A 17 17.75 -35.00 9.48
N LEU A 18 18.82 -34.38 10.01
CA LEU A 18 18.78 -32.95 10.39
C LEU A 18 18.64 -32.04 9.16
N SER A 19 19.30 -32.36 8.05
CA SER A 19 19.22 -31.53 6.83
C SER A 19 17.83 -31.54 6.16
N PHE A 20 17.07 -32.64 6.26
CA PHE A 20 15.68 -32.69 5.76
C PHE A 20 14.69 -31.92 6.63
N LEU A 21 14.96 -31.75 7.93
CA LEU A 21 14.13 -30.91 8.81
C LEU A 21 14.28 -29.41 8.50
N PHE A 22 15.41 -28.98 7.92
CA PHE A 22 15.60 -27.59 7.49
C PHE A 22 14.90 -27.26 6.15
N PHE A 23 14.58 -28.24 5.31
CA PHE A 23 13.82 -27.98 4.08
C PHE A 23 12.31 -27.91 4.30
N ALA A 24 11.77 -28.54 5.34
CA ALA A 24 10.33 -28.47 5.66
C ALA A 24 9.93 -27.20 6.42
N ALA A 25 10.89 -26.44 6.97
CA ALA A 25 10.62 -25.17 7.66
C ALA A 25 10.62 -23.95 6.72
N CYS A 26 11.02 -24.12 5.46
CA CYS A 26 10.81 -23.12 4.42
C CYS A 26 9.47 -23.40 3.72
N GLN A 27 8.38 -23.48 4.48
CA GLN A 27 7.12 -23.00 3.93
C GLN A 27 7.34 -21.50 3.74
N GLU A 28 7.66 -21.09 2.52
CA GLU A 28 7.32 -19.75 2.06
C GLU A 28 5.85 -19.59 2.44
N ASN A 29 5.59 -18.80 3.49
CA ASN A 29 4.36 -18.03 3.54
C ASN A 29 4.43 -17.17 2.28
N LYS A 30 3.98 -17.73 1.16
CA LYS A 30 3.34 -16.94 0.12
C LYS A 30 2.14 -16.39 0.86
N GLU A 31 2.32 -15.23 1.49
CA GLU A 31 1.21 -14.32 1.65
C GLU A 31 0.60 -14.27 0.26
N ASP A 32 -0.56 -14.90 0.13
CA ASP A 32 -1.39 -14.71 -1.05
C ASP A 32 -1.58 -13.21 -1.12
N ILE A 33 -0.81 -12.55 -2.00
CA ILE A 33 -1.01 -11.15 -2.32
C ILE A 33 -2.36 -11.14 -3.01
N VAL A 34 -3.40 -10.95 -2.21
CA VAL A 34 -4.73 -10.65 -2.71
C VAL A 34 -4.58 -9.29 -3.38
N VAL A 35 -4.33 -9.32 -4.69
CA VAL A 35 -4.39 -8.13 -5.52
C VAL A 35 -5.85 -7.70 -5.46
N GLU A 36 -6.16 -6.72 -4.60
CA GLU A 36 -7.51 -6.17 -4.53
C GLU A 36 -7.92 -5.71 -5.93
N THR A 37 -9.09 -6.14 -6.38
CA THR A 37 -9.66 -5.64 -7.63
C THR A 37 -9.81 -4.12 -7.53
N PRO A 38 -9.31 -3.35 -8.50
CA PRO A 38 -9.45 -1.90 -8.51
C PRO A 38 -10.93 -1.50 -8.41
N LYS A 39 -11.21 -0.53 -7.54
CA LYS A 39 -12.56 -0.02 -7.28
C LYS A 39 -12.75 1.27 -8.08
N PRO A 40 -13.90 1.47 -8.72
CA PRO A 40 -14.20 2.74 -9.38
C PRO A 40 -14.36 3.85 -8.35
N PHE A 41 -13.94 5.05 -8.71
CA PHE A 41 -14.15 6.24 -7.90
C PHE A 41 -14.44 7.47 -8.75
N LYS A 42 -15.03 8.46 -8.08
CA LYS A 42 -15.13 9.83 -8.53
C LYS A 42 -14.79 10.74 -7.35
N GLY A 43 -14.01 11.79 -7.58
CA GLY A 43 -13.64 12.72 -6.52
C GLY A 43 -13.18 14.07 -7.05
N THR A 44 -13.10 15.03 -6.14
CA THR A 44 -12.65 16.40 -6.42
C THR A 44 -11.32 16.63 -5.72
N VAL A 45 -10.36 17.22 -6.43
CA VAL A 45 -9.10 17.65 -5.81
C VAL A 45 -9.35 18.90 -4.98
N VAL A 46 -9.09 18.82 -3.67
CA VAL A 46 -9.37 19.91 -2.72
C VAL A 46 -8.10 20.54 -2.16
N GLY A 47 -6.93 19.95 -2.41
CA GLY A 47 -5.65 20.50 -2.00
C GLY A 47 -4.47 19.80 -2.67
N GLU A 48 -3.35 20.50 -2.72
CA GLU A 48 -2.09 20.06 -3.31
C GLU A 48 -0.95 20.49 -2.37
N GLU A 49 -0.04 19.58 -2.03
CA GLU A 49 1.14 19.87 -1.21
C GLU A 49 2.39 19.28 -1.88
N TYR A 50 3.46 20.07 -1.95
CA TYR A 50 4.77 19.59 -2.39
C TYR A 50 5.42 18.77 -1.27
N CYS A 51 5.73 17.51 -1.57
CA CYS A 51 6.27 16.54 -0.64
C CYS A 51 7.80 16.46 -0.76
N GLN A 52 8.46 15.70 0.11
CA GLN A 52 9.92 15.55 0.02
C GLN A 52 10.30 14.77 -1.25
N ILE A 53 11.36 15.21 -1.94
CA ILE A 53 11.93 14.55 -3.13
C ILE A 53 10.93 14.55 -4.29
N ASP A 54 10.65 15.74 -4.85
CA ASP A 54 9.91 15.97 -6.11
C ASP A 54 8.50 15.34 -6.25
N ASP A 55 7.96 14.75 -5.19
CA ASP A 55 6.61 14.21 -5.15
C ASP A 55 5.59 15.31 -4.82
N ILE A 56 4.38 15.22 -5.37
CA ILE A 56 3.26 16.09 -5.00
C ILE A 56 2.12 15.22 -4.47
N GLY A 57 1.61 15.59 -3.30
CA GLY A 57 0.46 14.97 -2.65
C GLY A 57 -0.81 15.74 -2.95
N TYR A 58 -1.89 15.03 -3.26
CA TYR A 58 -3.18 15.60 -3.56
C TYR A 58 -4.23 15.09 -2.57
N LEU A 59 -4.97 16.00 -1.95
CA LEU A 59 -6.18 15.66 -1.20
C LEU A 59 -7.34 15.53 -2.17
N ILE A 60 -8.00 14.38 -2.14
CA ILE A 60 -9.16 14.08 -2.98
C ILE A 60 -10.36 13.83 -2.07
N GLU A 61 -11.39 14.65 -2.19
CA GLU A 61 -12.70 14.44 -1.59
C GLU A 61 -13.49 13.47 -2.49
N LEU A 62 -13.68 12.24 -2.01
CA LEU A 62 -14.35 11.19 -2.76
C LEU A 62 -15.88 11.32 -2.66
N GLU A 63 -16.55 11.16 -3.80
CA GLU A 63 -18.01 11.07 -3.82
C GLU A 63 -18.49 9.80 -3.07
N TYR A 64 -19.60 9.93 -2.35
CA TYR A 64 -20.32 8.78 -1.80
C TYR A 64 -20.68 7.79 -2.92
N PRO A 65 -20.65 6.46 -2.67
CA PRO A 65 -20.77 5.80 -1.37
C PRO A 65 -19.49 5.15 -0.81
N LEU A 66 -18.31 5.43 -1.39
CA LEU A 66 -17.09 4.70 -1.04
C LEU A 66 -16.75 4.80 0.46
N ASN A 67 -16.97 5.97 1.09
CA ASN A 67 -16.77 6.26 2.52
C ASN A 67 -15.54 5.57 3.15
N ILE A 68 -14.40 5.76 2.52
CA ILE A 68 -13.12 5.15 2.89
C ILE A 68 -12.11 6.16 3.39
N GLY A 69 -12.35 7.45 3.13
CA GLY A 69 -11.51 8.55 3.55
C GLY A 69 -11.83 8.99 4.97
N LYS A 70 -11.39 10.20 5.31
CA LYS A 70 -11.59 10.81 6.62
C LYS A 70 -12.08 12.25 6.45
N ASP A 71 -12.90 12.69 7.38
CA ASP A 71 -13.38 14.08 7.44
C ASP A 71 -12.29 14.98 8.04
N ILE A 72 -12.02 16.11 7.38
CA ILE A 72 -10.94 17.05 7.73
C ILE A 72 -11.41 18.51 7.62
N TYR A 73 -10.65 19.41 8.24
CA TYR A 73 -10.77 20.86 8.02
C TYR A 73 -9.52 21.35 7.31
N TYR A 74 -9.66 21.70 6.03
CA TYR A 74 -8.58 22.20 5.17
C TYR A 74 -8.89 23.65 4.79
N TYR A 75 -7.94 24.56 5.03
CA TYR A 75 -8.13 26.01 4.89
C TYR A 75 -9.45 26.58 5.44
N GLY A 76 -9.91 26.06 6.57
CA GLY A 76 -11.14 26.52 7.23
C GLY A 76 -12.45 26.00 6.62
N VAL A 77 -12.38 25.14 5.60
CA VAL A 77 -13.51 24.45 4.98
C VAL A 77 -13.55 23.00 5.46
N HIS A 78 -14.76 22.51 5.76
CA HIS A 78 -14.98 21.12 6.14
C HIS A 78 -15.13 20.26 4.88
N HIS A 79 -14.26 19.26 4.73
CA HIS A 79 -14.29 18.28 3.65
C HIS A 79 -14.54 16.89 4.20
N GLN A 80 -15.30 16.08 3.48
CA GLN A 80 -15.71 14.74 3.92
C GLN A 80 -15.04 13.67 3.08
N ASN A 81 -14.86 12.47 3.65
CA ASN A 81 -14.39 11.29 2.90
C ASN A 81 -13.09 11.57 2.09
N VAL A 82 -12.15 12.29 2.70
CA VAL A 82 -10.91 12.71 2.03
C VAL A 82 -9.84 11.62 2.09
N VAL A 83 -9.15 11.41 0.98
CA VAL A 83 -7.98 10.55 0.83
C VAL A 83 -6.81 11.35 0.29
N ILE A 84 -5.60 10.80 0.40
CA ILE A 84 -4.40 11.34 -0.23
C ILE A 84 -3.93 10.44 -1.38
N VAL A 85 -3.45 11.06 -2.45
CA VAL A 85 -2.87 10.39 -3.61
C VAL A 85 -1.54 11.05 -3.99
N TYR A 86 -0.62 10.24 -4.50
CA TYR A 86 0.71 10.66 -4.99
C TYR A 86 0.90 10.29 -6.46
N ASP A 87 2.01 10.76 -7.03
CA ASP A 87 2.54 10.32 -8.32
C ASP A 87 1.65 10.60 -9.54
N ILE A 88 0.75 11.57 -9.42
CA ILE A 88 -0.20 11.95 -10.46
C ILE A 88 -0.34 13.45 -10.54
N ALA A 89 -0.03 14.05 -11.69
CA ALA A 89 -0.15 15.49 -11.85
C ALA A 89 -1.63 15.88 -11.99
N LEU A 90 -2.18 16.50 -10.94
CA LEU A 90 -3.55 16.96 -10.88
C LEU A 90 -3.58 18.48 -10.62
N SER A 91 -4.75 19.09 -10.74
CA SER A 91 -4.94 20.49 -10.36
C SER A 91 -6.10 20.62 -9.41
N GLU A 92 -5.97 21.52 -8.43
CA GLU A 92 -7.04 21.82 -7.48
C GLU A 92 -8.34 22.19 -8.21
N GLY A 93 -9.47 21.71 -7.68
CA GLY A 93 -10.80 21.87 -8.26
C GLY A 93 -11.14 20.90 -9.40
N CYS A 94 -10.18 20.11 -9.90
CA CYS A 94 -10.48 19.11 -10.92
C CYS A 94 -11.35 17.98 -10.38
N ILE A 95 -12.29 17.52 -11.20
CA ILE A 95 -13.07 16.31 -10.96
C ILE A 95 -12.39 15.16 -11.71
N ILE A 96 -12.10 14.09 -10.98
CA ILE A 96 -11.40 12.91 -11.48
C ILE A 96 -12.31 11.70 -11.31
N GLU A 97 -12.40 10.89 -12.36
CA GLU A 97 -13.05 9.59 -12.35
C GLU A 97 -12.00 8.54 -12.74
N GLY A 98 -11.95 7.42 -12.04
CA GLY A 98 -10.91 6.42 -12.26
C GLY A 98 -11.11 5.11 -11.53
N LEU A 99 -10.04 4.34 -11.47
CA LEU A 99 -9.92 3.10 -10.70
C LEU A 99 -8.81 3.28 -9.65
N PHE A 100 -9.02 2.75 -8.45
CA PHE A 100 -8.01 2.78 -7.37
C PHE A 100 -7.91 1.45 -6.64
N HIS A 101 -6.78 1.22 -5.97
CA HIS A 101 -6.63 0.18 -4.97
C HIS A 101 -6.17 0.74 -3.62
N PHE A 102 -6.48 0.02 -2.54
CA PHE A 102 -5.94 0.34 -1.23
C PHE A 102 -4.50 -0.12 -1.15
N LEU A 103 -3.64 0.76 -0.64
CA LEU A 103 -2.35 0.31 -0.15
C LEU A 103 -2.54 -0.26 1.27
N PRO A 104 -2.22 -1.54 1.53
CA PRO A 104 -2.05 -2.01 2.89
C PRO A 104 -0.99 -1.14 3.58
N LYS A 105 -1.22 -0.89 4.86
CA LYS A 105 -0.80 0.26 5.67
C LYS A 105 0.72 0.52 5.84
N ASP A 106 1.57 -0.09 5.03
CA ASP A 106 3.03 -0.04 5.17
C ASP A 106 3.74 0.81 4.10
N GLY A 107 2.98 1.45 3.21
CA GLY A 107 3.48 2.48 2.30
C GLY A 107 3.62 3.85 2.97
N ILE A 108 4.45 3.96 4.02
CA ILE A 108 4.79 5.25 4.64
C ILE A 108 5.63 6.08 3.68
N ARG A 109 5.08 7.12 3.03
CA ARG A 109 5.80 8.22 2.31
C ARG A 109 4.85 9.41 2.04
N LEU A 110 5.22 10.69 1.90
CA LEU A 110 6.48 11.46 2.08
C LEU A 110 6.18 12.98 2.22
N CYS A 111 4.93 13.37 2.52
CA CYS A 111 4.56 14.79 2.57
C CYS A 111 4.98 15.48 3.86
N THR A 112 5.11 16.79 3.78
CA THR A 112 5.47 17.67 4.90
C THR A 112 4.44 17.60 6.04
N HIS A 113 4.72 18.32 7.13
CA HIS A 113 3.95 18.22 8.38
C HIS A 113 2.44 18.51 8.20
N GLU A 114 2.03 19.28 7.18
CA GLU A 114 0.65 19.74 7.03
C GLU A 114 -0.31 18.61 6.64
N PHE A 115 -0.08 17.84 5.57
CA PHE A 115 -1.03 16.76 5.25
C PHE A 115 -0.95 15.59 6.24
N THR A 116 0.23 15.35 6.83
CA THR A 116 0.39 14.27 7.84
C THR A 116 -0.45 14.49 9.10
N GLN A 117 -0.78 15.75 9.44
CA GLN A 117 -1.61 16.05 10.61
C GLN A 117 -3.04 15.52 10.47
N TYR A 118 -3.52 15.39 9.23
CA TYR A 118 -4.89 14.94 8.97
C TYR A 118 -5.04 13.43 9.12
N ASN A 119 -3.97 12.65 8.95
CA ASN A 119 -3.99 11.18 9.01
C ASN A 119 -5.14 10.60 8.16
N VAL A 120 -5.23 11.07 6.90
CA VAL A 120 -6.15 10.57 5.88
C VAL A 120 -5.59 9.29 5.26
N PRO A 121 -6.45 8.37 4.79
CA PRO A 121 -6.00 7.17 4.07
C PRO A 121 -5.37 7.51 2.72
N THR A 122 -4.31 6.79 2.37
CA THR A 122 -3.68 6.87 1.06
C THR A 122 -4.32 5.85 0.10
N ILE A 123 -4.64 6.29 -1.11
CA ILE A 123 -5.03 5.39 -2.20
C ILE A 123 -4.05 5.55 -3.36
N VAL A 124 -3.96 4.53 -4.20
CA VAL A 124 -3.22 4.60 -5.47
C VAL A 124 -4.23 4.57 -6.61
N ILE A 125 -4.13 5.54 -7.52
CA ILE A 125 -4.94 5.57 -8.73
C ILE A 125 -4.27 4.68 -9.77
N ASP A 126 -4.95 3.61 -10.17
CA ASP A 126 -4.49 2.70 -11.22
C ASP A 126 -4.64 3.33 -12.61
N SER A 127 -5.74 4.06 -12.81
CA SER A 127 -6.05 4.69 -14.09
C SER A 127 -7.03 5.84 -13.92
N ILE A 128 -6.77 6.96 -14.59
CA ILE A 128 -7.76 8.02 -14.80
C ILE A 128 -8.61 7.68 -16.03
N ILE A 129 -9.92 7.63 -15.86
CA ILE A 129 -10.91 7.43 -16.93
C ILE A 129 -11.36 8.79 -17.48
N SER A 130 -11.54 9.78 -16.61
CA SER A 130 -11.95 11.13 -17.00
C SER A 130 -11.35 12.18 -16.07
N LEU A 131 -10.91 13.29 -16.65
CA LEU A 131 -10.46 14.49 -15.95
C LEU A 131 -11.25 15.69 -16.48
N LYS A 132 -11.90 16.43 -15.60
CA LYS A 132 -12.66 17.64 -15.94
C LYS A 132 -12.13 18.82 -15.12
N ASN A 133 -11.68 19.86 -15.82
CA ASN A 133 -11.31 21.12 -15.18
C ASN A 133 -12.58 21.92 -14.89
N HIS A 134 -12.61 22.58 -13.74
CA HIS A 134 -13.69 23.48 -13.35
C HIS A 134 -13.62 24.81 -14.11
#